data_AF-A0A645AF75-F1
#
_entry.id   AF-A0A645AF75-F1
#
_cell.length_a   1.000
_cell.length_b   1.000
_cell.length_c   1.000
_cell.angle_alpha   90.00
_cell.angle_beta   90.00
_cell.angle_gamma   90.00
#
_symmetry.space_group_name_H-M   'P 1'
#
loop_
_entity.id
_entity.type
_entity.pdbx_description
1 polymer ?
#
loop_
_entity_poly.entity_id
_entity_poly.type
_entity_poly.pdbx_seq_one_letter_code
_entity_poly.pdbx_strand_id
1 'polypeptide(L)'
;MKKKVLLIMIALVLTISMFAGCSAGKYKDGVYFARSEVGDAWTSFVIVTVEKGKISNAYWSATNFVPSGDKRVLSENGEYGMVQFGNAKSEWYEQAKAAEDWLVKNQDPTAFESLYSDKEGHTAALKTDSGASVSIHVVEFFTLVEKALASEPIPAGKYGTTPVVTVKGEPADNGWQEVAEFIVANGTIVAVNFDAVYTKEYVAEGDNSNAAYFKVDGDPVTPLSKDQLKEAYGMTAAGSSLEWYQQAQLLENYVLENQTIYSVNADGYADGISGVSIHAIGFYELFNKAFGK
;
A
#
# COMPACT_ATOMS: atom_id res chain seq x y z
N MET A 1 33.30 26.39 -29.15
CA MET A 1 32.65 26.95 -27.95
C MET A 1 32.04 25.79 -27.17
N LYS A 2 32.72 25.36 -26.11
CA LYS A 2 32.44 24.11 -25.37
C LYS A 2 31.50 24.40 -24.20
N LYS A 3 30.43 23.62 -24.11
CA LYS A 3 29.43 23.64 -23.03
C LYS A 3 30.12 23.30 -21.70
N LYS A 4 29.91 24.13 -20.67
CA LYS A 4 30.41 23.90 -19.32
C LYS A 4 29.56 22.84 -18.64
N VAL A 5 30.18 21.72 -18.31
CA VAL A 5 29.67 20.68 -17.41
C VAL A 5 29.89 21.19 -15.99
N LEU A 6 28.82 21.32 -15.21
CA LEU A 6 28.90 21.66 -13.79
C LEU A 6 28.91 20.35 -12.99
N LEU A 7 30.08 19.98 -12.48
CA LEU A 7 30.25 18.99 -11.42
C LEU A 7 29.73 19.57 -10.10
N ILE A 8 28.81 18.87 -9.44
CA ILE A 8 28.47 19.13 -8.04
C ILE A 8 29.27 18.13 -7.20
N MET A 9 30.19 18.67 -6.40
CA MET A 9 31.07 17.93 -5.50
C MET A 9 30.31 17.36 -4.29
N ILE A 10 30.65 16.11 -3.98
CA ILE A 10 30.38 15.41 -2.72
C ILE A 10 31.10 16.14 -1.58
N ALA A 11 30.38 16.52 -0.54
CA ALA A 11 30.95 16.90 0.76
C ALA A 11 30.57 15.81 1.78
N LEU A 12 31.51 14.89 2.02
CA LEU A 12 31.45 13.89 3.08
C LEU A 12 31.79 14.58 4.41
N VAL A 13 30.79 14.93 5.21
CA VAL A 13 30.99 15.45 6.57
C VAL A 13 31.04 14.27 7.53
N LEU A 14 32.24 13.85 7.91
CA LEU A 14 32.47 12.94 9.03
C LEU A 14 32.42 13.73 10.34
N THR A 15 31.28 13.75 11.01
CA THR A 15 31.17 14.17 12.41
C THR A 15 31.33 12.96 13.32
N ILE A 16 32.51 12.81 13.91
CA ILE A 16 32.76 11.92 15.04
C ILE A 16 32.25 12.64 16.29
N SER A 17 31.11 12.20 16.83
CA SER A 17 30.65 12.59 18.16
C SER A 17 30.64 11.35 19.05
N MET A 18 31.71 11.20 19.85
CA MET A 18 31.74 10.27 20.96
C MET A 18 30.80 10.77 22.07
N PHE A 19 29.68 10.10 22.27
CA PHE A 19 28.92 10.16 23.52
C PHE A 19 28.98 8.79 24.19
N ALA A 20 29.53 8.77 25.40
CA ALA A 20 29.59 7.62 26.26
C ALA A 20 28.23 7.34 26.93
N GLY A 21 27.81 6.08 26.95
CA GLY A 21 27.15 5.50 28.12
C GLY A 21 25.63 5.62 28.24
N CYS A 22 24.87 5.35 27.18
CA CYS A 22 23.60 4.62 27.28
C CYS A 22 23.78 3.38 26.41
N SER A 23 23.24 2.22 26.81
CA SER A 23 23.19 1.04 25.93
C SER A 23 22.55 1.47 24.61
N ALA A 24 23.36 1.74 23.58
CA ALA A 24 22.86 2.15 22.27
C ALA A 24 22.04 0.96 21.76
N GLY A 25 20.72 1.10 21.77
CA GLY A 25 19.86 0.02 21.30
C GLY A 25 20.17 -0.30 19.84
N LYS A 26 19.86 -1.53 19.44
CA LYS A 26 20.27 -2.12 18.15
C LYS A 26 19.80 -1.28 16.95
N TYR A 27 18.67 -0.59 17.10
CA TYR A 27 18.03 0.19 16.05
C TYR A 27 17.93 1.66 16.47
N LYS A 28 17.94 2.59 15.50
CA LYS A 28 17.64 4.01 15.77
C LYS A 28 16.15 4.13 16.13
N ASP A 29 15.81 5.09 16.99
CA ASP A 29 14.41 5.36 17.30
C ASP A 29 13.68 5.92 16.08
N GLY A 30 12.42 5.53 15.92
CA GLY A 30 11.54 6.03 14.86
C GLY A 30 10.60 4.97 14.31
N VAL A 31 9.92 5.32 13.22
CA VAL A 31 8.96 4.45 12.53
C VAL A 31 9.57 4.08 11.19
N TYR A 32 9.56 2.79 10.88
CA TYR A 32 10.13 2.22 9.66
C TYR A 32 9.02 1.61 8.82
N PHE A 33 9.19 1.65 7.51
CA PHE A 33 8.22 1.11 6.56
C PHE A 33 8.91 0.27 5.49
N ALA A 34 8.30 -0.84 5.14
CA ALA A 34 8.63 -1.57 3.92
C ALA A 34 7.38 -2.17 3.31
N ARG A 35 7.36 -2.24 1.98
CA ARG A 35 6.33 -2.88 1.18
C ARG A 35 6.96 -3.90 0.23
N SER A 36 6.25 -4.98 -0.05
CA SER A 36 6.60 -5.91 -1.12
C SER A 36 6.38 -5.27 -2.48
N GLU A 37 6.81 -5.95 -3.54
CA GLU A 37 6.56 -5.47 -4.90
C GLU A 37 5.06 -5.49 -5.19
N VAL A 38 4.56 -4.41 -5.79
CA VAL A 38 3.15 -4.32 -6.18
C VAL A 38 2.93 -5.26 -7.37
N GLY A 39 2.00 -6.19 -7.20
CA GLY A 39 1.50 -7.05 -8.27
C GLY A 39 -0.02 -7.06 -8.29
N ASP A 40 -0.61 -8.00 -9.01
CA ASP A 40 -2.03 -8.03 -9.34
C ASP A 40 -2.93 -8.57 -8.19
N ALA A 41 -2.40 -8.62 -6.96
CA ALA A 41 -3.02 -9.24 -5.79
C ALA A 41 -2.75 -8.42 -4.51
N TRP A 42 -2.80 -9.08 -3.34
CA TRP A 42 -2.43 -8.46 -2.06
C TRP A 42 -0.94 -8.13 -2.02
N THR A 43 -0.62 -6.86 -1.81
CA THR A 43 0.74 -6.37 -1.59
C THR A 43 0.95 -6.12 -0.11
N SER A 44 1.79 -6.95 0.53
CA SER A 44 2.09 -6.83 1.95
C SER A 44 2.98 -5.63 2.27
N PHE A 45 2.81 -5.10 3.47
CA PHE A 45 3.65 -4.06 4.04
C PHE A 45 3.80 -4.25 5.54
N VAL A 46 4.85 -3.64 6.09
CA VAL A 46 5.08 -3.56 7.54
C VAL A 46 5.33 -2.12 7.96
N ILE A 47 4.82 -1.75 9.13
CA ILE A 47 5.19 -0.53 9.86
C ILE A 47 5.79 -0.97 11.19
N VAL A 48 7.07 -0.66 11.43
CA VAL A 48 7.79 -1.07 12.64
C VAL A 48 8.16 0.17 13.44
N THR A 49 7.80 0.20 14.73
CA THR A 49 8.16 1.31 15.63
C THR A 49 9.28 0.89 16.55
N VAL A 50 10.31 1.73 16.64
CA VAL A 50 11.45 1.57 17.55
C VAL A 50 11.45 2.73 18.54
N GLU A 51 11.50 2.40 19.82
CA GLU A 51 11.59 3.35 20.93
C GLU A 51 12.70 2.91 21.88
N LYS A 52 13.57 3.85 22.27
CA LYS A 52 14.72 3.57 23.15
C LYS A 52 15.59 2.42 22.61
N GLY A 53 15.71 2.37 21.30
CA GLY A 53 16.43 1.41 20.47
C GLY A 53 15.91 -0.02 20.56
N LYS A 54 14.63 -0.20 20.91
CA LYS A 54 13.91 -1.47 20.93
C LYS A 54 12.68 -1.41 20.04
N ILE A 55 12.37 -2.50 19.33
CA ILE A 55 11.13 -2.67 18.59
C ILE A 55 9.99 -2.67 19.61
N SER A 56 9.18 -1.61 19.64
CA SER A 56 8.04 -1.48 20.55
C SER A 56 6.72 -1.92 19.90
N ASN A 57 6.63 -1.85 18.58
CA ASN A 57 5.46 -2.27 17.81
C ASN A 57 5.84 -2.75 16.41
N ALA A 58 5.08 -3.69 15.87
CA ALA A 58 5.11 -4.07 14.46
C ALA A 58 3.67 -4.23 13.96
N TYR A 59 3.38 -3.64 12.81
CA TYR A 59 2.09 -3.75 12.14
C TYR A 59 2.33 -4.37 10.77
N TRP A 60 1.86 -5.60 10.58
CA TRP A 60 1.87 -6.32 9.32
C TRP A 60 0.47 -6.31 8.73
N SER A 61 0.37 -5.85 7.49
CA SER A 61 -0.86 -5.96 6.72
C SER A 61 -0.55 -6.03 5.23
N ALA A 62 -1.59 -5.94 4.39
CA ALA A 62 -1.52 -5.81 2.96
C ALA A 62 -2.64 -4.92 2.43
N THR A 63 -2.44 -4.42 1.22
CA THR A 63 -3.44 -3.70 0.41
C THR A 63 -3.67 -4.48 -0.87
N ASN A 64 -4.88 -4.51 -1.42
CA ASN A 64 -5.15 -5.20 -2.69
C ASN A 64 -4.76 -4.32 -3.90
N PHE A 65 -4.57 -4.94 -5.07
CA PHE A 65 -4.35 -4.24 -6.33
C PHE A 65 -5.49 -3.29 -6.65
N VAL A 66 -6.75 -3.74 -6.52
CA VAL A 66 -7.92 -2.85 -6.53
C VAL A 66 -8.18 -2.39 -5.11
N PRO A 67 -8.17 -1.08 -4.82
CA PRO A 67 -8.38 -0.55 -3.47
C PRO A 67 -9.59 -1.15 -2.74
N SER A 68 -9.33 -1.82 -1.62
CA SER A 68 -10.36 -2.54 -0.86
C SER A 68 -10.26 -2.37 0.65
N GLY A 69 -9.21 -1.71 1.15
CA GLY A 69 -8.96 -1.52 2.56
C GLY A 69 -7.76 -2.30 3.08
N ASP A 70 -7.47 -2.04 4.35
CA ASP A 70 -6.44 -2.73 5.11
C ASP A 70 -6.80 -4.22 5.30
N LYS A 71 -6.00 -5.14 4.78
CA LYS A 71 -6.24 -6.59 4.91
C LYS A 71 -6.44 -7.03 6.35
N ARG A 72 -5.67 -6.47 7.29
CA ARG A 72 -5.77 -6.78 8.71
C ARG A 72 -7.14 -6.41 9.24
N VAL A 73 -7.59 -5.18 8.97
CA VAL A 73 -8.91 -4.68 9.40
C VAL A 73 -10.03 -5.49 8.74
N LEU A 74 -9.91 -5.79 7.45
CA LEU A 74 -10.87 -6.63 6.74
C LEU A 74 -10.95 -8.04 7.35
N SER A 75 -9.81 -8.62 7.73
CA SER A 75 -9.78 -9.93 8.40
C SER A 75 -10.37 -9.87 9.81
N GLU A 76 -10.07 -8.82 10.59
CA GLU A 76 -10.66 -8.57 11.91
C GLU A 76 -12.19 -8.43 11.83
N ASN A 77 -12.70 -7.82 10.76
CA ASN A 77 -14.13 -7.64 10.51
C ASN A 77 -14.82 -8.85 9.86
N GLY A 78 -14.08 -9.92 9.52
CA GLY A 78 -14.61 -11.11 8.84
C GLY A 78 -14.83 -10.93 7.32
N GLU A 79 -14.39 -9.81 6.74
CA GLU A 79 -14.45 -9.52 5.30
C GLU A 79 -13.31 -10.18 4.52
N TYR A 80 -12.26 -10.63 5.22
CA TYR A 80 -11.22 -11.51 4.70
C TYR A 80 -11.22 -12.84 5.47
N GLY A 81 -12.13 -13.75 5.11
CA GLY A 81 -12.38 -15.01 5.86
C GLY A 81 -11.48 -16.17 5.43
N MET A 82 -10.32 -16.32 6.06
CA MET A 82 -9.45 -17.50 5.87
C MET A 82 -10.03 -18.75 6.50
N VAL A 83 -10.76 -18.65 7.61
CA VAL A 83 -11.40 -19.82 8.23
C VAL A 83 -12.61 -20.25 7.40
N GLN A 84 -13.46 -19.29 7.05
CA GLN A 84 -14.71 -19.58 6.32
C GLN A 84 -14.46 -20.10 4.90
N PHE A 85 -13.50 -19.53 4.17
CA PHE A 85 -13.29 -19.83 2.75
C PHE A 85 -11.98 -20.55 2.44
N GLY A 86 -11.00 -20.49 3.34
CA GLY A 86 -9.64 -20.99 3.11
C GLY A 86 -9.26 -22.25 3.88
N ASN A 87 -10.18 -22.86 4.64
CA ASN A 87 -9.92 -24.00 5.53
C ASN A 87 -8.80 -23.75 6.56
N ALA A 88 -8.50 -22.48 6.87
CA ALA A 88 -7.53 -22.13 7.90
C ALA A 88 -8.11 -22.38 9.30
N LYS A 89 -7.23 -22.51 10.30
CA LYS A 89 -7.63 -22.72 11.70
C LYS A 89 -7.83 -21.42 12.49
N SER A 90 -7.39 -20.30 11.93
CA SER A 90 -7.46 -18.96 12.50
C SER A 90 -7.50 -17.94 11.38
N GLU A 91 -8.03 -16.76 11.68
CA GLU A 91 -8.07 -15.67 10.71
C GLU A 91 -6.70 -15.06 10.47
N TRP A 92 -6.53 -14.36 9.34
CA TRP A 92 -5.24 -13.82 8.93
C TRP A 92 -4.65 -12.89 10.00
N TYR A 93 -5.48 -12.02 10.59
CA TYR A 93 -5.02 -11.05 11.59
C TYR A 93 -4.48 -11.72 12.87
N GLU A 94 -5.10 -12.81 13.33
CA GLU A 94 -4.63 -13.55 14.51
C GLU A 94 -3.25 -14.17 14.25
N GLN A 95 -3.07 -14.71 13.05
CA GLN A 95 -1.83 -15.33 12.64
C GLN A 95 -0.71 -14.30 12.43
N ALA A 96 -1.02 -13.13 11.85
CA ALA A 96 -0.10 -12.01 11.72
C ALA A 96 0.34 -11.48 13.09
N LYS A 97 -0.60 -11.30 14.02
CA LYS A 97 -0.32 -10.88 15.40
C LYS A 97 0.67 -11.82 16.11
N ALA A 98 0.55 -13.14 15.91
CA ALA A 98 1.48 -14.09 16.49
C ALA A 98 2.95 -13.86 16.03
N ALA A 99 3.15 -13.47 14.78
CA ALA A 99 4.47 -13.14 14.25
C ALA A 99 4.97 -11.77 14.77
N GLU A 100 4.09 -10.77 14.83
CA GLU A 100 4.37 -9.44 15.40
C GLU A 100 4.82 -9.53 16.86
N ASP A 101 4.05 -10.25 17.69
CA ASP A 101 4.36 -10.44 19.11
C ASP A 101 5.69 -11.18 19.31
N TRP A 102 5.98 -12.16 18.45
CA TRP A 102 7.27 -12.85 18.47
C TRP A 102 8.41 -11.88 18.17
N LEU A 103 8.27 -11.01 17.15
CA LEU A 103 9.29 -10.01 16.82
C LEU A 103 9.50 -9.03 17.96
N VAL A 104 8.43 -8.47 18.52
CA VAL A 104 8.51 -7.54 19.66
C VAL A 104 9.16 -8.21 20.87
N LYS A 105 8.96 -9.51 21.08
CA LYS A 105 9.64 -10.22 22.18
C LYS A 105 11.12 -10.49 21.89
N ASN A 106 11.46 -10.89 20.67
CA ASN A 106 12.80 -11.38 20.33
C ASN A 106 13.74 -10.28 19.82
N GLN A 107 13.21 -9.13 19.39
CA GLN A 107 13.98 -7.95 18.98
C GLN A 107 14.94 -8.17 17.80
N ASP A 108 14.79 -9.28 17.08
CA ASP A 108 15.64 -9.64 15.95
C ASP A 108 14.86 -10.45 14.91
N PRO A 109 14.55 -9.89 13.73
CA PRO A 109 13.82 -10.64 12.70
C PRO A 109 14.63 -11.83 12.15
N THR A 110 15.96 -11.73 12.05
CA THR A 110 16.80 -12.80 11.50
C THR A 110 16.87 -14.03 12.42
N ALA A 111 16.54 -13.86 13.71
CA ALA A 111 16.46 -14.98 14.64
C ALA A 111 15.32 -15.96 14.30
N PHE A 112 14.42 -15.60 13.37
CA PHE A 112 13.35 -16.47 12.90
C PHE A 112 13.80 -17.45 11.79
N GLU A 113 14.96 -17.24 11.16
CA GLU A 113 15.41 -18.05 10.02
C GLU A 113 15.45 -19.56 10.30
N SER A 114 15.85 -19.96 11.51
CA SER A 114 15.91 -21.37 11.92
C SER A 114 14.55 -21.96 12.33
N LEU A 115 13.48 -21.16 12.31
CA LEU A 115 12.13 -21.56 12.75
C LEU A 115 11.18 -21.82 11.58
N TYR A 116 11.62 -21.64 10.33
CA TYR A 116 10.85 -22.03 9.16
C TYR A 116 10.79 -23.56 9.01
N SER A 117 9.61 -24.10 8.71
CA SER A 117 9.39 -25.52 8.48
C SER A 117 9.61 -25.95 7.02
N ASP A 118 9.56 -24.99 6.10
CA ASP A 118 9.74 -25.22 4.67
C ASP A 118 10.29 -23.96 3.96
N LYS A 119 10.53 -24.09 2.65
CA LYS A 119 11.03 -23.01 1.80
C LYS A 119 9.99 -21.94 1.49
N GLU A 120 8.72 -22.24 1.70
CA GLU A 120 7.62 -21.28 1.52
C GLU A 120 7.46 -20.40 2.76
N GLY A 121 8.22 -20.67 3.83
CA GLY A 121 8.28 -19.83 5.00
C GLY A 121 7.17 -20.07 6.01
N HIS A 122 6.56 -21.25 6.01
CA HIS A 122 5.66 -21.66 7.09
C HIS A 122 6.44 -21.96 8.37
N THR A 123 5.73 -22.10 9.49
CA THR A 123 6.34 -22.42 10.79
C THR A 123 5.40 -23.21 11.69
N ALA A 124 5.98 -24.05 12.55
CA ALA A 124 5.27 -24.66 13.69
C ALA A 124 5.59 -23.96 15.03
N ALA A 125 6.49 -22.98 15.04
CA ALA A 125 6.98 -22.32 16.25
C ALA A 125 6.02 -21.27 16.80
N LEU A 126 5.08 -20.79 15.98
CA LEU A 126 4.11 -19.76 16.34
C LEU A 126 2.73 -20.35 16.58
N LYS A 127 2.06 -19.76 17.57
CA LYS A 127 0.67 -20.02 17.92
C LYS A 127 -0.06 -18.70 18.04
N THR A 128 -1.30 -18.67 17.58
CA THR A 128 -2.23 -17.57 17.84
C THR A 128 -2.59 -17.55 19.33
N ASP A 129 -3.23 -16.47 19.80
CA ASP A 129 -3.72 -16.38 21.18
C ASP A 129 -4.73 -17.48 21.53
N SER A 130 -5.47 -17.98 20.53
CA SER A 130 -6.38 -19.12 20.65
C SER A 130 -5.68 -20.49 20.65
N GLY A 131 -4.35 -20.53 20.48
CA GLY A 131 -3.55 -21.76 20.45
C GLY A 131 -3.54 -22.49 19.10
N ALA A 132 -4.14 -21.90 18.05
CA ALA A 132 -4.09 -22.44 16.71
C ALA A 132 -2.67 -22.32 16.13
N SER A 133 -2.28 -23.29 15.28
CA SER A 133 -1.02 -23.16 14.53
C SER A 133 -1.15 -22.09 13.46
N VAL A 134 -0.09 -21.29 13.30
CA VAL A 134 0.07 -20.37 12.17
C VAL A 134 0.32 -21.17 10.88
N SER A 135 -0.35 -20.78 9.80
CA SER A 135 -0.27 -21.39 8.47
C SER A 135 -0.06 -20.39 7.34
N ILE A 136 0.15 -19.10 7.62
CA ILE A 136 0.54 -18.10 6.61
C ILE A 136 2.06 -18.11 6.39
N HIS A 137 2.49 -17.55 5.25
CA HIS A 137 3.90 -17.40 4.87
C HIS A 137 4.61 -16.32 5.71
N VAL A 138 4.95 -16.63 6.96
CA VAL A 138 5.56 -15.66 7.90
C VAL A 138 6.95 -15.18 7.46
N VAL A 139 7.61 -15.86 6.51
CA VAL A 139 8.84 -15.35 5.89
C VAL A 139 8.66 -13.98 5.24
N GLU A 140 7.48 -13.70 4.68
CA GLU A 140 7.18 -12.41 4.07
C GLU A 140 7.26 -11.28 5.11
N PHE A 141 6.69 -11.50 6.29
CA PHE A 141 6.75 -10.55 7.41
C PHE A 141 8.19 -10.24 7.82
N PHE A 142 8.98 -11.28 8.14
CA PHE A 142 10.35 -11.07 8.64
C PHE A 142 11.26 -10.45 7.59
N THR A 143 11.13 -10.84 6.32
CA THR A 143 11.85 -10.22 5.19
C THR A 143 11.53 -8.73 5.08
N LEU A 144 10.25 -8.35 5.20
CA LEU A 144 9.84 -6.95 5.14
C LEU A 144 10.31 -6.16 6.37
N VAL A 145 10.31 -6.76 7.56
CA VAL A 145 10.84 -6.14 8.78
C VAL A 145 12.33 -5.84 8.65
N GLU A 146 13.11 -6.78 8.12
CA GLU A 146 14.53 -6.56 7.82
C GLU A 146 14.73 -5.41 6.84
N LYS A 147 13.97 -5.41 5.73
CA LYS A 147 13.99 -4.32 4.75
C LYS A 147 13.62 -2.98 5.38
N ALA A 148 12.63 -2.94 6.26
CA ALA A 148 12.20 -1.73 6.95
C ALA A 148 13.30 -1.22 7.90
N LEU A 149 13.84 -2.08 8.76
CA LEU A 149 14.86 -1.71 9.75
C LEU A 149 16.23 -1.37 9.12
N ALA A 150 16.48 -1.81 7.88
CA ALA A 150 17.65 -1.42 7.10
C ALA A 150 17.52 -0.04 6.42
N SER A 151 16.30 0.52 6.38
CA SER A 151 16.04 1.87 5.84
C SER A 151 16.20 2.96 6.92
N GLU A 152 16.09 4.23 6.54
CA GLU A 152 16.03 5.32 7.52
C GLU A 152 14.59 5.47 8.06
N PRO A 153 14.41 5.89 9.34
CA PRO A 153 13.09 6.15 9.87
C PRO A 153 12.31 7.17 9.03
N ILE A 154 11.02 6.92 8.84
CA ILE A 154 10.07 7.81 8.17
C ILE A 154 9.89 9.08 9.02
N PRO A 155 10.12 10.28 8.46
CA PRO A 155 9.84 11.54 9.14
C PRO A 155 8.38 11.64 9.56
N ALA A 156 8.12 12.34 10.66
CA ALA A 156 6.74 12.56 11.12
C ALA A 156 5.98 13.48 10.15
N GLY A 157 4.75 13.11 9.82
CA GLY A 157 3.87 13.86 8.94
C GLY A 157 2.56 14.30 9.63
N LYS A 158 1.59 14.74 8.81
CA LYS A 158 0.34 15.39 9.27
C LYS A 158 -0.93 14.56 9.11
N TYR A 159 -0.84 13.34 8.59
CA TYR A 159 -1.98 12.54 8.11
C TYR A 159 -2.54 11.52 9.12
N GLY A 160 -2.23 11.69 10.41
CA GLY A 160 -2.74 10.82 11.47
C GLY A 160 -1.99 9.49 11.59
N THR A 161 -2.58 8.51 12.26
CA THR A 161 -1.91 7.24 12.60
C THR A 161 -2.64 6.00 12.09
N THR A 162 -3.75 6.17 11.37
CA THR A 162 -4.47 5.06 10.75
C THR A 162 -3.61 4.48 9.62
N PRO A 163 -3.17 3.21 9.69
CA PRO A 163 -2.19 2.66 8.73
C PRO A 163 -2.64 2.69 7.27
N VAL A 164 -3.92 2.45 7.01
CA VAL A 164 -4.50 2.52 5.67
C VAL A 164 -5.79 3.32 5.72
N VAL A 165 -5.92 4.29 4.83
CA VAL A 165 -7.13 5.10 4.65
C VAL A 165 -7.66 4.86 3.25
N THR A 166 -8.85 4.29 3.14
CA THR A 166 -9.51 3.99 1.87
C THR A 166 -10.81 4.77 1.76
N VAL A 167 -11.00 5.48 0.67
CA VAL A 167 -12.13 6.37 0.43
C VAL A 167 -12.70 6.14 -0.97
N LYS A 168 -14.03 6.08 -1.06
CA LYS A 168 -14.77 5.90 -2.32
C LYS A 168 -15.61 7.14 -2.61
N GLY A 169 -15.67 7.50 -3.89
CA GLY A 169 -16.61 8.47 -4.42
C GLY A 169 -17.98 7.86 -4.63
N GLU A 170 -18.95 8.67 -5.07
CA GLU A 170 -20.22 8.15 -5.58
C GLU A 170 -20.02 7.57 -6.99
N PRO A 171 -20.78 6.53 -7.40
CA PRO A 171 -20.77 6.07 -8.79
C PRO A 171 -21.18 7.19 -9.75
N ALA A 172 -20.36 7.46 -10.76
CA ALA A 172 -20.68 8.43 -11.81
C ALA A 172 -21.68 7.84 -12.83
N ASP A 173 -22.40 8.72 -13.54
CA ASP A 173 -23.40 8.33 -14.56
C ASP A 173 -22.81 7.47 -15.69
N ASN A 174 -21.51 7.59 -15.96
CA ASN A 174 -20.81 6.78 -16.95
C ASN A 174 -20.50 5.35 -16.45
N GLY A 175 -20.80 5.03 -15.18
CA GLY A 175 -20.66 3.72 -14.58
C GLY A 175 -19.34 3.49 -13.85
N TRP A 176 -18.48 4.50 -13.71
CA TRP A 176 -17.23 4.38 -12.95
C TRP A 176 -17.38 4.97 -11.56
N GLN A 177 -16.92 4.26 -10.55
CA GLN A 177 -16.79 4.75 -9.18
C GLN A 177 -15.32 4.84 -8.82
N GLU A 178 -14.86 6.06 -8.53
CA GLU A 178 -13.48 6.31 -8.13
C GLU A 178 -13.23 5.89 -6.67
N VAL A 179 -12.02 5.39 -6.43
CA VAL A 179 -11.54 4.97 -5.12
C VAL A 179 -10.08 5.36 -4.96
N ALA A 180 -9.72 5.83 -3.76
CA ALA A 180 -8.35 6.10 -3.40
C ALA A 180 -8.00 5.41 -2.08
N GLU A 181 -6.79 4.88 -2.01
CA GLU A 181 -6.23 4.22 -0.84
C GLU A 181 -4.83 4.75 -0.55
N PHE A 182 -4.58 5.05 0.72
CA PHE A 182 -3.34 5.65 1.19
C PHE A 182 -2.77 4.81 2.33
N ILE A 183 -1.48 4.46 2.26
CA ILE A 183 -0.76 3.90 3.41
C ILE A 183 -0.09 5.05 4.15
N VAL A 184 -0.34 5.16 5.45
CA VAL A 184 0.23 6.20 6.33
C VAL A 184 1.12 5.56 7.38
N ALA A 185 2.39 5.99 7.44
CA ALA A 185 3.33 5.61 8.48
C ALA A 185 3.87 6.88 9.14
N ASN A 186 3.81 6.95 10.47
CA ASN A 186 4.23 8.14 11.24
C ASN A 186 3.55 9.45 10.80
N GLY A 187 2.30 9.40 10.33
CA GLY A 187 1.62 10.58 9.77
C GLY A 187 2.07 10.99 8.38
N THR A 188 2.96 10.24 7.73
CA THR A 188 3.45 10.48 6.37
C THR A 188 2.82 9.48 5.42
N ILE A 189 2.35 9.94 4.25
CA ILE A 189 1.82 9.06 3.20
C ILE A 189 3.01 8.37 2.54
N VAL A 190 3.05 7.04 2.60
CA VAL A 190 4.15 6.20 2.08
C VAL A 190 3.74 5.33 0.89
N ALA A 191 2.44 5.23 0.60
CA ALA A 191 1.92 4.67 -0.64
C ALA A 191 0.55 5.29 -0.96
N VAL A 192 0.23 5.33 -2.25
CA VAL A 192 -1.06 5.79 -2.78
C VAL A 192 -1.49 4.82 -3.87
N ASN A 193 -2.80 4.57 -3.98
CA ASN A 193 -3.44 3.84 -5.07
C ASN A 193 -4.75 4.57 -5.42
N PHE A 194 -4.84 5.14 -6.62
CA PHE A 194 -6.02 5.82 -7.15
C PHE A 194 -6.53 5.06 -8.38
N ASP A 195 -7.75 4.53 -8.27
CA ASP A 195 -8.36 3.67 -9.29
C ASP A 195 -9.85 4.01 -9.46
N ALA A 196 -10.49 3.38 -10.43
CA ALA A 196 -11.94 3.42 -10.59
C ALA A 196 -12.49 2.05 -10.96
N VAL A 197 -13.56 1.63 -10.28
CA VAL A 197 -14.23 0.34 -10.51
C VAL A 197 -15.54 0.56 -11.26
N TYR A 198 -15.83 -0.31 -12.23
CA TYR A 198 -17.08 -0.24 -12.97
C TYR A 198 -18.27 -0.78 -12.13
N THR A 199 -19.41 -0.09 -12.14
CA THR A 199 -20.52 -0.35 -11.20
C THR A 199 -21.86 -0.64 -11.86
N LYS A 200 -22.01 -0.46 -13.17
CA LYS A 200 -23.27 -0.79 -13.86
C LYS A 200 -23.47 -2.30 -13.96
N GLU A 201 -24.71 -2.72 -14.14
CA GLU A 201 -25.02 -4.13 -14.41
C GLU A 201 -24.37 -4.60 -15.73
N TYR A 202 -23.96 -5.87 -15.76
CA TYR A 202 -23.34 -6.47 -16.94
C TYR A 202 -24.32 -6.57 -18.11
N VAL A 203 -23.87 -6.11 -19.27
CA VAL A 203 -24.60 -6.18 -20.55
C VAL A 203 -23.67 -6.81 -21.58
N ALA A 204 -23.98 -8.04 -21.99
CA ALA A 204 -23.14 -8.84 -22.86
C ALA A 204 -23.03 -8.26 -24.29
N GLU A 205 -24.16 -7.91 -24.90
CA GLU A 205 -24.25 -7.58 -26.33
C GLU A 205 -25.20 -6.39 -26.59
N GLY A 206 -25.15 -5.86 -27.83
CA GLY A 206 -25.94 -4.72 -28.29
C GLY A 206 -25.21 -3.38 -28.13
N ASP A 207 -25.89 -2.29 -28.52
CA ASP A 207 -25.31 -0.94 -28.59
C ASP A 207 -24.85 -0.38 -27.22
N ASN A 208 -25.37 -0.95 -26.12
CA ASN A 208 -25.02 -0.59 -24.74
C ASN A 208 -24.17 -1.68 -24.05
N SER A 209 -23.55 -2.59 -24.81
CA SER A 209 -22.68 -3.62 -24.24
C SER A 209 -21.55 -2.97 -23.44
N ASN A 210 -21.29 -3.55 -22.27
CA ASN A 210 -20.20 -3.14 -21.38
C ASN A 210 -19.32 -4.33 -21.00
N ALA A 211 -19.41 -5.44 -21.75
CA ALA A 211 -18.71 -6.68 -21.45
C ALA A 211 -17.19 -6.53 -21.34
N ALA A 212 -16.61 -5.54 -22.04
CA ALA A 212 -15.19 -5.22 -21.96
C ALA A 212 -14.72 -4.77 -20.56
N TYR A 213 -15.63 -4.32 -19.68
CA TYR A 213 -15.33 -3.86 -18.33
C TYR A 213 -15.51 -4.94 -17.26
N PHE A 214 -15.66 -6.19 -17.67
CA PHE A 214 -15.85 -7.31 -16.77
C PHE A 214 -14.91 -8.46 -17.10
N LYS A 215 -14.49 -9.17 -16.06
CA LYS A 215 -13.96 -10.52 -16.17
C LYS A 215 -15.11 -11.51 -16.13
N VAL A 216 -15.18 -12.36 -17.15
CA VAL A 216 -16.19 -13.42 -17.27
C VAL A 216 -15.50 -14.77 -17.16
N ASP A 217 -15.55 -15.39 -15.98
CA ASP A 217 -14.94 -16.71 -15.71
C ASP A 217 -16.04 -17.77 -15.49
N GLY A 218 -16.89 -17.99 -16.51
CA GLY A 218 -18.10 -18.81 -16.38
C GLY A 218 -19.26 -18.01 -15.81
N ASP A 219 -19.85 -18.48 -14.70
CA ASP A 219 -20.99 -17.82 -14.03
C ASP A 219 -20.64 -16.52 -13.27
N PRO A 220 -19.47 -16.36 -12.60
CA PRO A 220 -19.13 -15.09 -11.99
C PRO A 220 -18.74 -14.05 -13.04
N VAL A 221 -19.50 -12.97 -13.07
CA VAL A 221 -19.18 -11.75 -13.79
C VAL A 221 -18.66 -10.75 -12.78
N THR A 222 -17.37 -10.43 -12.87
CA THR A 222 -16.69 -9.54 -11.92
C THR A 222 -16.33 -8.24 -12.60
N PRO A 223 -16.75 -7.07 -12.09
CA PRO A 223 -16.34 -5.79 -12.65
C PRO A 223 -14.83 -5.61 -12.53
N LEU A 224 -14.23 -5.06 -13.58
CA LEU A 224 -12.82 -4.69 -13.60
C LEU A 224 -12.64 -3.22 -13.21
N SER A 225 -11.48 -2.92 -12.64
CA SER A 225 -11.03 -1.55 -12.46
C SER A 225 -10.28 -1.01 -13.69
N LYS A 226 -10.05 0.30 -13.76
CA LYS A 226 -9.30 0.89 -14.87
C LYS A 226 -7.84 0.43 -14.88
N ASP A 227 -7.24 0.24 -13.71
CA ASP A 227 -5.88 -0.30 -13.60
C ASP A 227 -5.78 -1.77 -14.01
N GLN A 228 -6.85 -2.54 -13.83
CA GLN A 228 -6.93 -3.90 -14.37
C GLN A 228 -7.10 -3.92 -15.89
N LEU A 229 -7.87 -2.97 -16.45
CA LEU A 229 -8.10 -2.87 -17.88
C LEU A 229 -6.86 -2.40 -18.65
N LYS A 230 -6.05 -1.50 -18.07
CA LYS A 230 -4.89 -0.89 -18.73
C LYS A 230 -5.26 -0.36 -20.12
N GLU A 231 -4.55 -0.79 -21.16
CA GLU A 231 -4.80 -0.40 -22.55
C GLU A 231 -6.20 -0.80 -23.06
N ALA A 232 -6.87 -1.78 -22.44
CA ALA A 232 -8.23 -2.16 -22.81
C ALA A 232 -9.27 -1.08 -22.45
N TYR A 233 -8.95 -0.17 -21.52
CA TYR A 233 -9.78 1.02 -21.29
C TYR A 233 -9.66 2.03 -22.45
N GLY A 234 -8.51 2.06 -23.12
CA GLY A 234 -8.36 2.62 -24.46
C GLY A 234 -8.20 4.14 -24.53
N MET A 235 -7.60 4.78 -23.53
CA MET A 235 -7.44 6.23 -23.55
C MET A 235 -6.48 6.67 -24.66
N THR A 236 -5.42 5.93 -24.97
CA THR A 236 -4.52 6.29 -26.07
C THR A 236 -5.17 6.05 -27.43
N ALA A 237 -5.97 4.98 -27.55
CA ALA A 237 -6.79 4.71 -28.73
C ALA A 237 -7.83 5.83 -28.98
N ALA A 238 -8.32 6.47 -27.92
CA ALA A 238 -9.19 7.64 -27.96
C ALA A 238 -8.45 8.98 -28.18
N GLY A 239 -7.13 8.96 -28.38
CA GLY A 239 -6.33 10.11 -28.77
C GLY A 239 -5.58 10.83 -27.64
N SER A 240 -5.63 10.33 -26.41
CA SER A 240 -4.76 10.85 -25.34
C SER A 240 -3.31 10.34 -25.48
N SER A 241 -2.37 10.99 -24.81
CA SER A 241 -0.94 10.60 -24.88
C SER A 241 -0.54 9.46 -23.95
N LEU A 242 -1.33 9.19 -22.91
CA LEU A 242 -1.05 8.20 -21.87
C LEU A 242 -2.32 7.43 -21.55
N GLU A 243 -2.20 6.16 -21.16
CA GLU A 243 -3.34 5.42 -20.63
C GLU A 243 -3.79 5.95 -19.27
N TRP A 244 -5.04 5.65 -18.87
CA TRP A 244 -5.61 6.16 -17.63
C TRP A 244 -4.72 5.83 -16.42
N TYR A 245 -4.29 4.57 -16.27
CA TYR A 245 -3.45 4.11 -15.16
C TYR A 245 -2.11 4.84 -15.09
N GLN A 246 -1.53 5.19 -16.25
CA GLN A 246 -0.28 5.95 -16.31
C GLN A 246 -0.49 7.37 -15.82
N GLN A 247 -1.64 7.98 -16.14
CA GLN A 247 -2.00 9.31 -15.67
C GLN A 247 -2.34 9.30 -14.18
N ALA A 248 -3.04 8.27 -13.68
CA ALA A 248 -3.31 8.08 -12.25
C ALA A 248 -2.00 7.97 -11.46
N GLN A 249 -1.03 7.19 -11.95
CA GLN A 249 0.30 7.08 -11.33
C GLN A 249 1.04 8.43 -11.23
N LEU A 250 0.89 9.33 -12.21
CA LEU A 250 1.45 10.68 -12.11
C LEU A 250 0.81 11.50 -10.98
N LEU A 251 -0.51 11.35 -10.78
CA LEU A 251 -1.22 12.00 -9.70
C LEU A 251 -0.83 11.43 -8.32
N GLU A 252 -0.69 10.11 -8.22
CA GLU A 252 -0.23 9.42 -7.01
C GLU A 252 1.18 9.86 -6.60
N ASN A 253 2.11 9.89 -7.56
CA ASN A 253 3.48 10.32 -7.35
C ASN A 253 3.54 11.78 -6.86
N TYR A 254 2.69 12.66 -7.40
CA TYR A 254 2.59 14.03 -6.90
C TYR A 254 2.27 14.04 -5.40
N VAL A 255 1.29 13.25 -4.94
CA VAL A 255 0.91 13.19 -3.52
C VAL A 255 2.06 12.64 -2.67
N LEU A 256 2.75 11.59 -3.14
CA LEU A 256 3.89 10.99 -2.43
C LEU A 256 5.04 11.99 -2.26
N GLU A 257 5.41 12.68 -3.33
CA GLU A 257 6.54 13.61 -3.35
C GLU A 257 6.26 14.89 -2.56
N ASN A 258 5.04 15.43 -2.68
CA ASN A 258 4.70 16.74 -2.13
C ASN A 258 4.00 16.65 -0.77
N GLN A 259 3.58 15.44 -0.36
CA GLN A 259 2.80 15.22 0.85
C GLN A 259 1.63 16.19 0.93
N THR A 260 0.91 16.36 -0.19
CA THR A 260 -0.28 17.19 -0.36
C THR A 260 -0.95 16.87 -1.70
N ILE A 261 -2.22 17.20 -1.83
CA ILE A 261 -2.92 17.16 -3.11
C ILE A 261 -2.65 18.43 -3.95
N TYR A 262 -2.65 18.28 -5.26
CA TYR A 262 -2.56 19.37 -6.24
C TYR A 262 -3.83 20.23 -6.24
N SER A 263 -3.81 21.36 -6.96
CA SER A 263 -5.01 22.16 -7.23
C SER A 263 -5.69 21.69 -8.51
N VAL A 264 -7.00 21.92 -8.63
CA VAL A 264 -7.77 21.64 -9.84
C VAL A 264 -8.32 22.93 -10.44
N ASN A 265 -8.39 23.00 -11.78
CA ASN A 265 -8.99 24.13 -12.48
C ASN A 265 -10.53 24.02 -12.51
N ALA A 266 -11.19 25.01 -13.11
CA ALA A 266 -12.67 25.07 -13.16
C ALA A 266 -13.32 23.88 -13.90
N ASP A 267 -12.58 23.25 -14.81
CA ASP A 267 -13.02 22.06 -15.56
C ASP A 267 -12.66 20.75 -14.85
N GLY A 268 -12.04 20.81 -13.67
CA GLY A 268 -11.70 19.67 -12.85
C GLY A 268 -10.41 18.92 -13.27
N TYR A 269 -9.54 19.53 -14.06
CA TYR A 269 -8.22 18.98 -14.39
C TYR A 269 -7.17 19.42 -13.38
N ALA A 270 -6.16 18.58 -13.16
CA ALA A 270 -5.02 18.92 -12.30
C ALA A 270 -4.23 20.10 -12.88
N ASP A 271 -3.93 21.08 -12.02
CA ASP A 271 -3.04 22.18 -12.36
C ASP A 271 -1.58 21.79 -12.08
N GLY A 272 -0.68 22.08 -13.03
CA GLY A 272 0.76 21.90 -12.85
C GLY A 272 1.31 20.48 -12.97
N ILE A 273 0.50 19.46 -13.31
CA ILE A 273 0.98 18.07 -13.50
C ILE A 273 1.06 17.75 -15.00
N SER A 274 2.28 17.75 -15.54
CA SER A 274 2.52 17.48 -16.96
C SER A 274 2.10 16.06 -17.35
N GLY A 275 1.40 15.93 -18.48
CA GLY A 275 0.98 14.64 -19.04
C GLY A 275 -0.36 14.13 -18.53
N VAL A 276 -0.94 14.76 -17.50
CA VAL A 276 -2.25 14.40 -16.98
C VAL A 276 -3.34 15.16 -17.74
N SER A 277 -4.28 14.39 -18.29
CA SER A 277 -5.43 14.84 -19.09
C SER A 277 -6.76 14.22 -18.63
N ILE A 278 -6.73 13.31 -17.65
CA ILE A 278 -7.94 12.84 -16.96
C ILE A 278 -8.49 13.94 -16.04
N HIS A 279 -9.82 13.96 -15.85
CA HIS A 279 -10.40 14.75 -14.75
C HIS A 279 -9.81 14.25 -13.44
N ALA A 280 -9.19 15.17 -12.69
CA ALA A 280 -8.44 14.88 -11.48
C ALA A 280 -9.18 15.38 -10.22
N ILE A 281 -10.35 16.01 -10.40
CA ILE A 281 -11.22 16.53 -9.34
C ILE A 281 -11.72 15.43 -8.40
N GLY A 282 -12.07 14.25 -8.91
CA GLY A 282 -12.55 13.18 -8.05
C GLY A 282 -11.44 12.65 -7.13
N PHE A 283 -10.21 12.46 -7.62
CA PHE A 283 -9.08 12.15 -6.73
C PHE A 283 -8.77 13.28 -5.73
N TYR A 284 -8.91 14.55 -6.16
CA TYR A 284 -8.79 15.70 -5.26
C TYR A 284 -9.82 15.67 -4.13
N GLU A 285 -11.08 15.40 -4.45
CA GLU A 285 -12.18 15.27 -3.48
C GLU A 285 -11.97 14.06 -2.56
N LEU A 286 -11.52 12.92 -3.09
CA LEU A 286 -11.20 11.73 -2.30
C LEU A 286 -10.08 12.00 -1.31
N PHE A 287 -9.00 12.66 -1.74
CA PHE A 287 -7.93 13.05 -0.84
C PHE A 287 -8.45 13.95 0.30
N ASN A 288 -9.28 14.94 -0.02
CA ASN A 288 -9.87 15.82 0.99
C ASN A 288 -10.91 15.10 1.87
N LYS A 289 -11.60 14.07 1.37
CA LYS A 289 -12.44 13.20 2.19
C LYS A 289 -11.60 12.36 3.17
N ALA A 290 -10.41 11.91 2.75
CA ALA A 290 -9.49 11.15 3.58
C ALA A 290 -8.80 12.03 4.65
N PHE A 291 -8.37 13.24 4.28
CA PHE A 291 -7.44 14.04 5.09
C PHE A 291 -7.78 15.52 5.23
N GLY A 292 -8.83 15.99 4.56
CA GLY A 292 -9.30 17.37 4.68
C GLY A 292 -9.67 17.66 6.13
N LYS A 293 -9.15 18.76 6.65
CA LYS A 293 -9.55 19.35 7.93
C LYS A 293 -10.31 20.64 7.64
#